data_AF-A0A5C6NGD0-F1
#
_entry.id   AF-A0A5C6NGD0-F1
#
_cell.length_a   1.000
_cell.length_b   1.000
_cell.length_c   1.000
_cell.angle_alpha   90.00
_cell.angle_beta   90.00
_cell.angle_gamma   90.00
#
_symmetry.space_group_name_H-M   'P 1'
#
loop_
_entity.id
_entity.type
_entity.pdbx_description
1 polymer ?
#
loop_
_entity_poly.entity_id
_entity_poly.type
_entity_poly.pdbx_seq_one_letter_code
_entity_poly.pdbx_strand_id
1 'polypeptide(L)'
;MGKRYYCDYCDRSFQDNMHNRKKHLNGVQHHRAKKAWFDHFKEEKRRKEGFEDKLFHERSVEDWLSRREKKRKSAPSTKGDLTTEEDSEEDQSDRDVLLQLLSVPNLPPSLLPPPSGGWKVQENAEWG
;
A
#
# COMPACT_ATOMS: atom_id res chain seq x y z
N MET A 1 27.06 -42.81 -25.13
CA MET A 1 27.12 -41.51 -24.42
C MET A 1 26.25 -41.61 -23.17
N GLY A 2 26.85 -41.64 -21.98
CA GLY A 2 26.09 -41.82 -20.73
C GLY A 2 25.29 -40.58 -20.33
N LYS A 3 24.14 -40.77 -19.68
CA LYS A 3 23.34 -39.67 -19.12
C LYS A 3 24.14 -38.99 -18.01
N ARG A 4 24.19 -37.65 -17.99
CA ARG A 4 24.81 -36.86 -16.93
C ARG A 4 23.71 -36.18 -16.12
N TYR A 5 23.88 -36.13 -14.81
CA TYR A 5 22.98 -35.41 -13.92
C TYR A 5 23.59 -34.06 -13.58
N TYR A 6 22.77 -33.02 -13.67
CA TYR A 6 23.10 -31.67 -13.26
C TYR A 6 22.32 -31.31 -12.00
N CYS A 7 22.98 -30.68 -11.02
CA CYS A 7 22.33 -30.12 -9.85
C CYS A 7 22.40 -28.60 -9.87
N ASP A 8 21.24 -27.95 -9.98
CA ASP A 8 21.12 -26.48 -10.03
C ASP A 8 21.56 -25.78 -8.74
N TYR A 9 21.48 -26.47 -7.60
CA TYR A 9 21.94 -25.89 -6.33
C TYR A 9 23.46 -25.91 -6.17
N CYS A 10 24.16 -26.77 -6.91
CA CYS A 10 25.60 -27.00 -6.75
C CYS A 10 26.41 -26.67 -8.01
N ASP A 11 25.75 -26.29 -9.11
CA ASP A 11 26.33 -26.03 -10.44
C ASP A 11 27.33 -27.10 -10.90
N ARG A 12 26.99 -28.37 -10.65
CA ARG A 12 27.88 -29.52 -10.93
C ARG A 12 27.17 -30.55 -11.78
N SER A 13 27.88 -31.03 -12.80
CA SER A 13 27.46 -32.15 -13.65
C SER A 13 28.32 -33.39 -13.43
N PHE A 14 27.70 -34.52 -13.07
CA PHE A 14 28.37 -35.80 -12.87
C PHE A 14 27.69 -36.91 -13.67
N GLN A 15 28.32 -38.08 -13.77
CA GLN A 15 27.72 -39.23 -14.45
C GLN A 15 26.47 -39.69 -13.69
N ASP A 16 25.33 -39.73 -14.39
CA ASP A 16 24.05 -40.02 -13.76
C ASP A 16 23.93 -41.49 -13.41
N ASN A 17 23.80 -41.75 -12.12
CA ASN A 17 23.41 -43.03 -11.55
C ASN A 17 22.51 -42.70 -10.35
N MET A 18 21.43 -43.45 -10.15
CA MET A 18 20.53 -43.31 -9.01
C MET A 18 21.28 -43.25 -7.68
N HIS A 19 22.32 -44.08 -7.52
CA HIS A 19 23.12 -44.14 -6.30
C HIS A 19 23.95 -42.86 -6.10
N ASN A 20 24.57 -42.36 -7.17
CA ASN A 20 25.37 -41.13 -7.15
C ASN A 20 24.49 -39.91 -6.88
N ARG A 21 23.32 -39.86 -7.52
CA ARG A 21 22.33 -38.79 -7.32
C ARG A 21 21.86 -38.74 -5.88
N LYS A 22 21.50 -39.89 -5.29
CA LYS A 22 21.08 -39.98 -3.89
C LYS A 22 22.19 -39.54 -2.93
N LYS A 23 23.43 -40.00 -3.16
CA LYS A 23 24.59 -39.57 -2.36
C LYS A 23 24.86 -38.07 -2.47
N HIS A 24 24.71 -37.49 -3.65
CA HIS A 24 24.85 -36.05 -3.86
C HIS A 24 23.78 -35.25 -3.11
N LEU A 25 22.50 -35.61 -3.27
CA LEU A 25 21.36 -34.90 -2.65
C LEU A 25 21.40 -34.96 -1.11
N ASN A 26 21.86 -36.07 -0.54
CA ASN A 26 22.02 -36.24 0.91
C ASN A 26 23.37 -35.68 1.42
N GLY A 27 24.19 -35.12 0.53
CA GLY A 27 25.49 -34.57 0.88
C GLY A 27 25.37 -33.23 1.60
N VAL A 28 26.22 -33.01 2.61
CA VAL A 28 26.27 -31.76 3.37
C VAL A 28 26.47 -30.55 2.46
N GLN A 29 27.27 -30.68 1.40
CA GLN A 29 27.49 -29.61 0.45
C GLN A 29 26.19 -29.20 -0.26
N HIS A 30 25.38 -30.16 -0.72
CA HIS A 30 24.10 -29.89 -1.36
C HIS A 30 23.15 -29.20 -0.38
N HIS A 31 23.04 -29.69 0.86
CA HIS A 31 22.21 -29.06 1.88
C HIS A 31 22.63 -27.61 2.19
N ARG A 32 23.94 -27.34 2.30
CA ARG A 32 24.46 -25.98 2.52
C ARG A 32 24.16 -25.06 1.35
N ALA A 33 24.43 -25.51 0.12
CA ALA A 33 24.19 -24.71 -1.07
C ALA A 33 22.69 -24.44 -1.28
N LYS A 34 21.85 -25.47 -1.07
CA LYS A 34 20.39 -25.34 -1.06
C LYS A 34 19.92 -24.33 -0.01
N LYS A 35 20.43 -24.43 1.22
CA LYS A 35 20.08 -23.48 2.31
C LYS A 35 20.48 -22.05 1.94
N ALA A 36 21.72 -21.83 1.49
CA ALA A 36 22.20 -20.51 1.09
C ALA A 36 21.33 -19.88 0.00
N TRP A 37 20.90 -20.67 -0.99
CA TRP A 37 19.98 -20.22 -2.03
C TRP A 37 18.63 -19.76 -1.46
N PHE A 38 18.05 -20.53 -0.53
CA PHE A 38 16.79 -20.14 0.13
C PHE A 38 16.97 -18.95 1.08
N ASP A 39 18.11 -18.84 1.77
CA ASP A 39 18.39 -17.73 2.67
C ASP A 39 18.48 -16.41 1.89
N HIS A 40 19.17 -16.40 0.74
CA HIS A 40 19.21 -15.24 -0.17
C HIS A 40 17.81 -14.81 -0.61
N PHE A 41 16.95 -15.77 -1.00
CA PHE A 41 15.59 -15.45 -1.41
C PHE A 41 14.70 -14.94 -0.25
N LYS A 42 14.93 -15.43 0.97
CA LYS A 42 14.24 -14.94 2.17
C LYS A 42 14.70 -13.54 2.56
N GLU A 43 16.00 -13.26 2.49
CA GLU A 43 16.55 -11.93 2.78
C GLU A 43 16.04 -10.90 1.77
N GLU A 44 15.98 -11.25 0.48
CA GLU A 44 15.38 -10.40 -0.56
C GLU A 44 13.91 -10.05 -0.25
N LYS A 45 13.11 -11.02 0.20
CA LYS A 45 11.74 -10.75 0.66
C LYS A 45 11.70 -9.81 1.87
N ARG A 46 12.52 -10.09 2.89
CA ARG A 46 12.57 -9.29 4.13
C ARG A 46 13.08 -7.88 3.89
N ARG A 47 14.00 -7.69 2.93
CA ARG A 47 14.48 -6.36 2.51
C ARG A 47 13.36 -5.57 1.83
N LYS A 48 12.56 -6.20 0.98
CA LYS A 48 11.40 -5.54 0.35
C LYS A 48 10.36 -5.15 1.38
N GLU A 49 9.97 -6.08 2.25
CA GLU A 49 9.01 -5.82 3.33
C GLU A 49 9.52 -4.70 4.28
N GLY A 50 10.80 -4.72 4.68
CA GLY A 50 11.37 -3.68 5.55
C GLY A 50 11.59 -2.33 4.86
N PHE A 51 11.78 -2.31 3.54
CA PHE A 51 11.85 -1.07 2.76
C PHE A 51 10.45 -0.45 2.60
N GLU A 52 9.44 -1.25 2.30
CA GLU A 52 8.04 -0.82 2.25
C GLU A 52 7.60 -0.29 3.62
N ASP A 53 7.89 -1.00 4.70
CA ASP A 53 7.55 -0.57 6.07
C ASP A 53 8.18 0.79 6.43
N LYS A 54 9.46 1.02 6.06
CA LYS A 54 10.11 2.33 6.25
C LYS A 54 9.51 3.44 5.40
N LEU A 55 9.15 3.15 4.14
CA LEU A 55 8.51 4.13 3.27
C LEU A 55 7.10 4.49 3.72
N PHE A 56 6.36 3.53 4.28
CA PHE A 56 5.03 3.77 4.86
C PHE A 56 5.11 4.58 6.16
N HIS A 57 6.16 4.41 6.97
CA HIS A 57 6.34 5.18 8.20
C HIS A 57 6.76 6.63 7.96
N GLU A 58 7.63 6.90 6.99
CA GLU A 58 8.12 8.26 6.68
C GLU A 58 7.02 9.19 6.12
N ARG A 59 5.89 8.63 5.67
CA ARG A 59 4.74 9.37 5.15
C ARG A 59 3.44 8.99 5.86
N SER A 60 3.52 8.67 7.15
CA SER A 60 2.34 8.28 7.94
C SER A 60 1.29 9.39 7.96
N VAL A 61 0.04 9.04 7.64
CA VAL A 61 -1.12 9.94 7.71
C VAL A 61 -1.27 10.52 9.11
N GLU A 62 -0.94 9.74 10.13
CA GLU A 62 -1.00 10.13 11.55
C GLU A 62 0.00 11.25 11.89
N ASP A 63 1.21 11.23 11.30
CA ASP A 63 2.21 12.30 11.45
C ASP A 63 1.73 13.59 10.79
N TRP A 64 1.17 13.49 9.58
CA TRP A 64 0.63 14.64 8.86
C TRP A 64 -0.55 15.30 9.60
N LEU A 65 -1.50 14.50 10.10
CA LEU A 65 -2.64 14.97 10.88
C LEU A 65 -2.19 15.65 12.17
N SER A 66 -1.26 15.04 12.90
CA SER A 66 -0.64 15.61 14.10
C SER A 66 0.02 16.96 13.81
N ARG A 67 0.73 17.07 12.69
CA ARG A 67 1.41 18.32 12.29
C ARG A 67 0.42 19.42 11.90
N ARG A 68 -0.68 19.06 11.24
CA ARG A 68 -1.78 19.99 10.91
C ARG A 68 -2.50 20.48 12.16
N GLU A 69 -2.80 19.58 13.09
CA GLU A 69 -3.48 19.93 14.34
C GLU A 69 -2.61 20.84 15.22
N LYS A 70 -1.31 20.54 15.30
CA LYS A 70 -0.34 21.37 16.02
C LYS A 70 -0.26 22.78 15.45
N LYS A 71 -0.31 22.92 14.12
CA LYS A 71 -0.35 24.22 13.41
C LYS A 71 -1.64 25.00 13.72
N ARG A 72 -2.79 24.31 13.84
CA ARG A 72 -4.06 24.93 14.26
C ARG A 72 -4.00 25.42 15.71
N LYS A 73 -3.45 24.61 16.62
CA LYS A 73 -3.36 24.93 18.06
C LYS A 73 -2.37 26.07 18.35
N SER A 74 -1.37 26.27 17.50
CA SER A 74 -0.35 27.33 17.65
C SER A 74 -0.72 28.66 16.99
N ALA A 75 -1.81 28.74 16.22
CA ALA A 75 -2.27 30.02 15.69
C ALA A 75 -2.77 30.88 16.85
N PRO A 76 -2.32 32.16 16.99
CA PRO A 76 -2.88 33.06 17.99
C PRO A 76 -4.36 33.24 17.71
N SER A 77 -5.20 32.71 18.59
CA SER A 77 -6.62 33.02 18.63
C SER A 77 -6.74 34.50 18.99
N THR A 78 -7.00 35.34 17.98
CA THR A 78 -7.36 36.73 18.20
C THR A 78 -8.70 36.74 18.92
N LYS A 79 -8.65 37.14 20.19
CA LYS A 79 -9.76 37.44 21.12
C LYS A 79 -11.09 37.86 20.44
N GLY A 80 -12.16 37.16 20.80
CA GLY A 80 -13.51 37.67 21.09
C GLY A 80 -14.14 36.63 22.01
N ASP A 81 -14.12 36.80 23.33
CA ASP A 81 -15.08 37.51 24.18
C ASP A 81 -16.55 37.10 23.95
N LEU A 82 -17.21 36.77 25.07
CA LEU A 82 -18.53 36.16 25.29
C LEU A 82 -19.62 36.46 24.24
N THR A 83 -20.35 35.41 23.82
CA THR A 83 -21.81 35.28 24.07
C THR A 83 -22.26 33.82 23.93
N THR A 84 -23.18 33.47 24.82
CA THR A 84 -24.02 32.27 24.84
C THR A 84 -24.94 32.19 23.60
N GLU A 85 -25.35 30.97 23.25
CA GLU A 85 -26.47 30.58 22.35
C GLU A 85 -26.20 30.59 20.82
N GLU A 86 -26.86 29.63 20.14
CA GLU A 86 -27.07 29.47 18.68
C GLU A 86 -25.88 28.81 17.92
N ASP A 87 -25.82 27.49 17.77
CA ASP A 87 -26.52 26.66 16.76
C ASP A 87 -26.60 27.32 15.36
N SER A 88 -26.03 26.65 14.33
CA SER A 88 -26.22 26.93 12.88
C SER A 88 -25.25 27.86 12.12
N GLU A 89 -23.97 28.00 12.48
CA GLU A 89 -23.01 28.82 11.70
C GLU A 89 -22.09 28.02 10.74
N GLU A 90 -21.84 26.72 10.99
CA GLU A 90 -20.94 25.92 10.15
C GLU A 90 -21.55 25.58 8.77
N ASP A 91 -22.88 25.47 8.67
CA ASP A 91 -23.63 25.15 7.43
C ASP A 91 -23.51 26.24 6.36
N GLN A 92 -23.26 27.49 6.74
CA GLN A 92 -23.19 28.62 5.79
C GLN A 92 -21.90 28.58 4.96
N SER A 93 -20.77 28.24 5.57
CA SER A 93 -19.49 28.17 4.87
C SER A 93 -19.42 27.00 3.87
N ASP A 94 -20.02 25.86 4.21
CA ASP A 94 -20.13 24.72 3.31
C ASP A 94 -21.09 24.99 2.15
N ARG A 95 -22.17 25.74 2.39
CA ARG A 95 -23.08 26.18 1.32
C ARG A 95 -22.41 27.13 0.34
N ASP A 96 -21.61 28.08 0.81
CA ASP A 96 -20.90 29.02 -0.06
C ASP A 96 -19.86 28.30 -0.95
N VAL A 97 -19.16 27.31 -0.41
CA VAL A 97 -18.23 26.45 -1.18
C VAL A 97 -18.98 25.62 -2.23
N LEU A 98 -20.14 25.04 -1.87
CA LEU A 98 -21.00 24.32 -2.82
C LEU A 98 -21.48 25.24 -3.95
N LEU A 99 -21.91 26.45 -3.63
CA LEU A 99 -22.36 27.43 -4.62
C LEU A 99 -21.25 27.81 -5.61
N GLN A 100 -20.01 27.97 -5.15
CA GLN A 100 -18.87 28.20 -6.04
C GLN A 100 -18.55 27.01 -6.97
N LEU A 101 -18.71 25.78 -6.48
CA LEU A 101 -18.50 24.57 -7.28
C LEU A 101 -19.59 24.41 -8.35
N LEU A 102 -20.85 24.66 -8.00
CA LEU A 102 -21.99 24.62 -8.93
C LEU A 102 -21.93 25.73 -10.01
N SER A 103 -21.17 26.80 -9.75
CA SER A 103 -20.97 27.92 -10.67
C SER A 103 -19.96 27.64 -11.79
N VAL A 104 -19.20 26.53 -11.72
CA VAL A 104 -18.25 26.14 -12.77
C VAL A 104 -19.00 25.46 -13.92
N PRO A 105 -18.98 26.00 -15.16
CA PRO A 105 -19.91 25.59 -16.22
C PRO A 105 -19.63 24.24 -16.90
N ASN A 106 -18.73 23.40 -16.38
CA ASN A 106 -18.46 22.04 -16.91
C ASN A 106 -17.76 21.17 -15.85
N LEU A 107 -18.49 20.80 -14.79
CA LEU A 107 -17.98 19.82 -13.83
C LEU A 107 -17.89 18.43 -14.48
N PRO A 108 -16.79 17.68 -14.28
CA PRO A 108 -16.72 16.30 -14.74
C PRO A 108 -17.84 15.45 -14.09
N PRO A 109 -18.32 14.38 -14.75
CA PRO A 109 -19.47 13.59 -14.28
C PRO A 109 -19.38 13.12 -12.83
N SER A 110 -18.17 12.89 -12.31
CA SER A 110 -17.90 12.48 -10.92
C SER A 110 -18.14 13.56 -9.87
N LEU A 111 -18.22 14.83 -10.26
CA LEU A 111 -18.45 15.98 -9.39
C LEU A 111 -19.86 16.57 -9.54
N LEU A 112 -20.73 15.94 -10.34
CA LEU A 112 -22.12 16.31 -10.41
C LEU A 112 -22.87 15.83 -9.16
N PRO A 113 -23.77 16.64 -8.60
CA PRO A 113 -24.64 16.17 -7.53
C PRO A 113 -25.46 14.97 -8.04
N PRO A 114 -25.79 14.00 -7.17
CA PRO A 114 -26.63 12.88 -7.56
C PRO A 114 -27.97 13.41 -8.10
N PRO A 115 -28.52 12.83 -9.18
CA PRO A 115 -29.84 13.21 -9.66
C PRO A 115 -30.87 12.99 -8.55
N SER A 116 -31.96 13.77 -8.54
CA SER A 116 -33.02 13.70 -7.52
C SER A 116 -33.67 12.32 -7.36
N GLY A 117 -33.45 11.39 -8.30
CA GLY A 117 -33.85 9.99 -8.25
C GLY A 117 -32.76 8.98 -7.86
N GLY A 118 -31.59 9.44 -7.41
CA GLY A 118 -30.42 8.61 -7.11
C GLY A 118 -29.78 7.96 -8.34
N TRP A 119 -28.57 7.43 -8.18
CA TRP A 119 -27.93 6.62 -9.21
C TRP A 119 -28.58 5.24 -9.20
N LYS A 120 -29.22 4.85 -10.31
CA LYS A 120 -29.75 3.50 -10.51
C LYS A 120 -28.59 2.52 -10.71
N VAL A 121 -27.92 2.11 -9.63
CA VAL A 121 -26.91 1.05 -9.67
C VAL A 121 -27.66 -0.28 -9.76
N GLN A 122 -27.46 -1.02 -10.85
CA GLN A 122 -27.93 -2.41 -10.97
C GLN A 122 -27.13 -3.27 -9.96
N GLU A 123 -27.81 -4.12 -9.19
CA GLU A 123 -27.20 -4.92 -8.10
C GLU A 123 -26.12 -5.92 -8.57
N ASN A 124 -25.94 -6.06 -9.88
CA ASN A 124 -24.99 -6.93 -10.57
C ASN A 124 -24.00 -6.15 -11.45
N ALA A 125 -23.63 -4.92 -11.06
CA ALA A 125 -22.54 -4.19 -11.71
C ALA A 125 -21.19 -4.86 -11.42
N GLU A 126 -20.89 -5.91 -12.19
CA GLU A 126 -19.59 -6.55 -12.22
C GLU A 126 -18.60 -5.60 -12.89
N TRP A 127 -17.68 -5.03 -12.11
CA TRP A 127 -16.53 -4.34 -12.66
C TRP A 127 -15.64 -5.40 -13.32
N GLY A 128 -15.60 -5.40 -14.65
CA GLY A 128 -14.81 -6.34 -15.46
C GLY A 128 -13.31 -6.24 -15.23
#